data_AF-A0A946S5P6-F1
#
_entry.id   AF-A0A946S5P6-F1
#
_cell.length_a   1.000
_cell.length_b   1.000
_cell.length_c   1.000
_cell.angle_alpha   90.00
_cell.angle_beta   90.00
_cell.angle_gamma   90.00
#
_symmetry.space_group_name_H-M   'P 1'
#
loop_
_entity.id
_entity.type
_entity.pdbx_description
1 polymer ?
#
loop_
_entity_poly.entity_id
_entity_poly.type
_entity_poly.pdbx_seq_one_letter_code
_entity_poly.pdbx_strand_id
1 'polypeptide(L)'
;MFSITTELPIYYSVLCILLGVVYAYFLYRRNKFLSKKLTALLFVFRALVVSVLSFLLLNPLSSVTNTIEKRPIIILAQDASFSTFSDSSDYQNLINLKNKLSSDFDVITYNYSDQIKEGFTTDKTGNSTNISHLLDEVDLKYSGRNLTGVVLSWDGLYNQGSNPLSHKIAKSIPFYTIPLGDTSVLKDVRISEIQHNEISFLGNTAPVKVNIQTEKCKGEYITIKLFSEWKLIESKKIKINSNSEFIKTNFTIKNSSLGLHKYKVVVSSVSNEKSIENNSRSFYVEVLDSKYKILILYDAIHPDISAIKSVLDKNKNYEIVKEKLSEFNSNYDKYNLVIYFAFSDNKLEELEKLKSSDVSLLLLVGPNSVSKLNYLYPSGKIVGKNKSQEVTASYNSDFSKFNVSTNLQNYLTDLPPLLAPFGTYNQSLTSEIILYQKIGLYTTEKPLIIVDNNSEKKYSVVYSEGLWKWKINDRNDNNLHQNFDELFSKMAQFLLIKEDKSRFRINYDKKIIQGKEMNFFAEYYNENYEL
;
A
#
# COMPACT_ATOMS: atom_id res chain seq x y z
N MET A 1 -27.72 0.27 54.26
CA MET A 1 -27.61 0.75 55.67
C MET A 1 -28.25 2.13 55.74
N PHE A 2 -29.07 2.43 56.75
CA PHE A 2 -29.75 3.74 56.87
C PHE A 2 -28.87 4.68 57.69
N SER A 3 -28.48 5.82 57.12
CA SER A 3 -27.70 6.86 57.80
C SER A 3 -28.31 8.24 57.58
N ILE A 4 -28.32 9.05 58.65
CA ILE A 4 -28.72 10.45 58.60
C ILE A 4 -27.45 11.30 58.66
N THR A 5 -27.30 12.20 57.71
CA THR A 5 -26.17 13.15 57.63
C THR A 5 -26.72 14.56 57.46
N THR A 6 -26.15 15.54 58.14
CA THR A 6 -26.46 16.96 57.96
C THR A 6 -25.46 17.61 57.02
N GLU A 7 -25.83 18.67 56.30
CA GLU A 7 -24.89 19.43 55.45
C GLU A 7 -23.74 20.03 56.26
N LEU A 8 -24.05 20.50 57.46
CA LEU A 8 -23.07 20.97 58.43
C LEU A 8 -22.60 19.83 59.35
N PRO A 9 -21.40 19.92 59.93
CA PRO A 9 -20.90 18.92 60.85
C PRO A 9 -21.88 18.56 61.98
N ILE A 10 -22.03 17.27 62.27
CA ILE A 10 -23.08 16.78 63.17
C ILE A 10 -22.97 17.29 64.61
N TYR A 11 -21.78 17.77 65.04
CA TYR A 11 -21.60 18.38 66.36
C TYR A 11 -22.40 19.69 66.53
N TYR A 12 -22.81 20.36 65.46
CA TYR A 12 -23.71 21.53 65.53
C TYR A 12 -25.10 21.17 66.09
N SER A 13 -25.50 19.90 66.08
CA SER A 13 -26.72 19.44 66.75
C SER A 13 -26.71 19.74 68.27
N VAL A 14 -25.53 19.68 68.90
CA VAL A 14 -25.35 20.06 70.31
C VAL A 14 -25.62 21.55 70.51
N LEU A 15 -25.24 22.38 69.54
CA LEU A 15 -25.48 23.83 69.56
C LEU A 15 -26.97 24.14 69.37
N CYS A 16 -27.69 23.39 68.53
CA CYS A 16 -29.15 23.50 68.41
C CYS A 16 -29.87 23.18 69.74
N ILE A 17 -29.39 22.16 70.47
CA ILE A 17 -29.92 21.82 71.81
C ILE A 17 -29.66 22.98 72.79
N LEU A 18 -28.42 23.47 72.82
CA LEU A 18 -28.03 24.56 73.71
C LEU A 18 -28.81 25.85 73.43
N LEU A 19 -29.04 26.18 72.17
CA LEU A 19 -29.81 27.35 71.75
C LEU A 19 -31.26 27.26 72.23
N GLY A 20 -31.90 26.08 72.11
CA GLY A 20 -33.25 25.84 72.64
C GLY A 20 -33.32 26.00 74.16
N VAL A 21 -32.35 25.46 74.90
CA VAL A 21 -32.27 25.57 76.36
C VAL A 21 -32.03 27.02 76.81
N VAL A 22 -31.12 27.75 76.18
CA VAL A 22 -30.83 29.16 76.49
C VAL A 22 -32.05 30.04 76.20
N TYR A 23 -32.71 29.82 75.06
CA TYR A 23 -33.93 30.55 74.69
C TYR A 23 -35.05 30.32 75.72
N ALA A 24 -35.29 29.05 76.07
CA ALA A 24 -36.28 28.71 77.10
C ALA A 24 -35.89 29.33 78.46
N TYR A 25 -34.60 29.35 78.82
CA TYR A 25 -34.13 29.89 80.10
C TYR A 25 -34.42 31.38 80.23
N PHE A 26 -34.08 32.18 79.23
CA PHE A 26 -34.35 33.62 79.27
C PHE A 26 -35.85 33.93 79.35
N LEU A 27 -36.69 33.16 78.67
CA LEU A 27 -38.13 33.40 78.63
C LEU A 27 -38.82 33.06 79.97
N TYR A 28 -38.40 31.99 80.64
CA TYR A 28 -39.04 31.52 81.88
C TYR A 28 -38.34 31.96 83.18
N ARG A 29 -37.13 32.55 83.13
CA ARG A 29 -36.35 32.97 84.32
C ARG A 29 -37.05 34.03 85.20
N ARG A 30 -37.87 34.90 84.62
CA ARG A 30 -38.54 36.01 85.34
C ARG A 30 -40.04 35.78 85.59
N ASN A 31 -40.55 34.59 85.36
CA ASN A 31 -41.98 34.30 85.55
C ASN A 31 -42.34 34.22 87.04
N LYS A 32 -43.16 35.18 87.50
CA LYS A 32 -43.71 35.22 88.88
C LYS A 32 -45.18 34.79 88.99
N PHE A 33 -45.86 34.52 87.87
CA PHE A 33 -47.31 34.28 87.82
C PHE A 33 -47.71 32.79 87.66
N LEU A 34 -46.80 31.90 87.27
CA LEU A 34 -47.10 30.48 86.95
C LEU A 34 -46.59 29.53 88.05
N SER A 35 -47.24 28.37 88.21
CA SER A 35 -46.79 27.34 89.15
C SER A 35 -45.44 26.75 88.71
N LYS A 36 -44.61 26.31 89.68
CA LYS A 36 -43.26 25.80 89.38
C LYS A 36 -43.28 24.56 88.46
N LYS A 37 -44.25 23.66 88.63
CA LYS A 37 -44.40 22.44 87.79
C LYS A 37 -44.78 22.79 86.35
N LEU A 38 -45.73 23.71 86.17
CA LEU A 38 -46.18 24.11 84.83
C LEU A 38 -45.08 24.90 84.09
N THR A 39 -44.34 25.75 84.81
CA THR A 39 -43.20 26.49 84.25
C THR A 39 -42.09 25.55 83.78
N ALA A 40 -41.81 24.48 84.53
CA ALA A 40 -40.82 23.47 84.13
C ALA A 40 -41.27 22.67 82.89
N LEU A 41 -42.54 22.27 82.82
CA LEU A 41 -43.09 21.57 81.65
C LEU A 41 -43.01 22.44 80.39
N LEU A 42 -43.46 23.70 80.48
CA LEU A 42 -43.42 24.64 79.36
C LEU A 42 -41.98 24.95 78.94
N PHE A 43 -41.05 25.04 79.89
CA PHE A 43 -39.62 25.20 79.61
C PHE A 43 -39.07 24.03 78.78
N VAL A 44 -39.31 22.78 79.21
CA VAL A 44 -38.81 21.59 78.50
C VAL A 44 -39.42 21.49 77.11
N PHE A 45 -40.73 21.69 77.00
CA PHE A 45 -41.41 21.65 75.71
C PHE A 45 -40.88 22.73 74.76
N ARG A 46 -40.69 23.96 75.25
CA ARG A 46 -40.18 25.07 74.45
C ARG A 46 -38.73 24.85 74.03
N ALA A 47 -37.89 24.33 74.92
CA ALA A 47 -36.52 23.98 74.60
C ALA A 47 -36.47 22.92 73.49
N LEU A 48 -37.26 21.85 73.61
CA LEU A 48 -37.31 20.76 72.63
C LEU A 48 -37.78 21.26 71.26
N VAL A 49 -38.87 22.04 71.20
CA VAL A 49 -39.39 22.57 69.93
C VAL A 49 -38.35 23.45 69.23
N VAL A 50 -37.71 24.37 69.95
CA VAL A 50 -36.69 25.25 69.36
C VAL A 50 -35.48 24.43 68.92
N SER A 51 -35.04 23.44 69.70
CA SER A 51 -33.92 22.56 69.32
C SER A 51 -34.23 21.73 68.07
N VAL A 52 -35.44 21.18 67.93
CA VAL A 52 -35.86 20.44 66.73
C VAL A 52 -35.94 21.36 65.52
N LEU A 53 -36.51 22.55 65.65
CA LEU A 53 -36.55 23.54 64.57
C LEU A 53 -35.14 23.98 64.15
N SER A 54 -34.26 24.26 65.10
CA SER A 54 -32.85 24.56 64.84
C SER A 54 -32.10 23.39 64.22
N PHE A 55 -32.45 22.14 64.55
CA PHE A 55 -31.86 20.96 63.92
C PHE A 55 -32.37 20.76 62.49
N LEU A 56 -33.65 21.01 62.21
CA LEU A 56 -34.19 20.96 60.84
C LEU A 56 -33.56 22.02 59.93
N LEU A 57 -33.15 23.17 60.47
CA LEU A 57 -32.37 24.18 59.75
C LEU A 57 -30.97 23.68 59.33
N LEU A 58 -30.45 22.60 59.93
CA LEU A 58 -29.21 21.94 59.50
C LEU A 58 -29.40 21.02 58.27
N ASN A 59 -30.60 21.00 57.69
CA ASN A 59 -30.98 20.24 56.50
C ASN A 59 -30.57 18.75 56.54
N PRO A 60 -31.17 17.93 57.43
CA PRO A 60 -30.80 16.52 57.55
C PRO A 60 -31.22 15.72 56.30
N LEU A 61 -30.25 15.05 55.66
CA LEU A 61 -30.43 14.18 54.51
C LEU A 61 -30.38 12.72 54.94
N SER A 62 -31.28 11.90 54.40
CA SER A 62 -31.26 10.44 54.56
C SER A 62 -30.65 9.77 53.33
N SER A 63 -29.63 8.93 53.51
CA SER A 63 -29.05 8.13 52.44
C SER A 63 -29.35 6.64 52.64
N VAL A 64 -29.72 5.95 51.55
CA VAL A 64 -29.93 4.50 51.50
C VAL A 64 -28.93 3.92 50.51
N THR A 65 -28.01 3.09 51.01
CA THR A 65 -27.08 2.32 50.18
C THR A 65 -27.65 0.92 49.90
N ASN A 66 -27.85 0.61 48.61
CA ASN A 66 -28.20 -0.72 48.13
C ASN A 66 -26.95 -1.38 47.54
N THR A 67 -26.57 -2.54 48.05
CA THR A 67 -25.47 -3.35 47.51
C THR A 67 -26.06 -4.39 46.57
N ILE A 68 -25.66 -4.38 45.30
CA ILE A 68 -26.03 -5.41 44.32
C ILE A 68 -24.79 -6.28 44.07
N GLU A 69 -24.87 -7.55 44.42
CA GLU A 69 -23.84 -8.53 44.12
C GLU A 69 -23.99 -9.00 42.66
N LYS A 70 -22.97 -8.75 41.82
CA LYS A 70 -22.97 -9.16 40.42
C LYS A 70 -22.17 -10.45 40.26
N ARG A 71 -22.79 -11.49 39.70
CA ARG A 71 -22.11 -12.74 39.37
C ARG A 71 -21.00 -12.50 38.33
N PRO A 72 -19.84 -13.18 38.48
CA PRO A 72 -18.80 -13.14 37.46
C PRO A 72 -19.28 -13.81 36.16
N ILE A 73 -18.85 -13.26 35.02
CA ILE A 73 -19.19 -13.76 33.69
C ILE A 73 -18.03 -14.61 33.18
N ILE A 74 -18.35 -15.77 32.60
CA ILE A 74 -17.39 -16.60 31.87
C ILE A 74 -17.92 -16.91 30.47
N ILE A 75 -17.06 -16.80 29.46
CA ILE A 75 -17.44 -17.05 28.08
C ILE A 75 -16.85 -18.37 27.64
N LEU A 76 -17.67 -19.24 27.06
CA LEU A 76 -17.26 -20.48 26.42
C LEU A 76 -17.46 -20.31 24.91
N ALA A 77 -16.39 -20.36 24.12
CA ALA A 77 -16.46 -20.21 22.67
C ALA A 77 -15.92 -21.45 21.96
N GLN A 78 -16.70 -21.95 21.00
CA GLN A 78 -16.38 -23.13 20.20
C GLN A 78 -15.93 -22.74 18.79
N ASP A 79 -14.77 -23.21 18.33
CA ASP A 79 -14.42 -23.11 16.90
C ASP A 79 -15.36 -24.02 16.08
N ALA A 80 -16.11 -23.40 15.16
CA ALA A 80 -17.03 -24.05 14.25
C ALA A 80 -16.58 -24.00 12.78
N SER A 81 -15.29 -23.74 12.55
CA SER A 81 -14.67 -23.81 11.23
C SER A 81 -14.59 -25.25 10.73
N PHE A 82 -14.60 -25.41 9.41
CA PHE A 82 -14.48 -26.70 8.73
C PHE A 82 -13.19 -27.45 9.12
N SER A 83 -12.15 -26.73 9.51
CA SER A 83 -10.87 -27.31 9.94
C SER A 83 -11.00 -28.21 11.19
N THR A 84 -11.98 -27.93 12.04
CA THR A 84 -12.19 -28.65 13.31
C THR A 84 -13.36 -29.65 13.25
N PHE A 85 -13.88 -29.93 12.05
CA PHE A 85 -15.05 -30.81 11.85
C PHE A 85 -14.85 -32.22 12.42
N SER A 86 -13.62 -32.75 12.42
CA SER A 86 -13.32 -34.10 12.92
C SER A 86 -13.42 -34.24 14.44
N ASP A 87 -13.34 -33.14 15.19
CA ASP A 87 -13.34 -33.17 16.65
C ASP A 87 -14.76 -32.91 17.16
N SER A 88 -15.59 -33.95 17.21
CA SER A 88 -16.97 -33.90 17.70
C SER A 88 -17.10 -34.00 19.22
N SER A 89 -16.01 -34.32 19.92
CA SER A 89 -15.97 -34.44 21.38
C SER A 89 -16.00 -33.08 22.10
N ASP A 90 -15.65 -32.01 21.41
CA ASP A 90 -15.56 -30.67 21.97
C ASP A 90 -16.92 -30.13 22.43
N TYR A 91 -17.97 -30.37 21.65
CA TYR A 91 -19.35 -30.00 21.94
C TYR A 91 -19.81 -30.59 23.27
N GLN A 92 -19.58 -31.89 23.48
CA GLN A 92 -19.94 -32.58 24.73
C GLN A 92 -19.11 -32.09 25.91
N ASN A 93 -17.81 -31.86 25.71
CA ASN A 93 -16.93 -31.32 26.76
C ASN A 93 -17.37 -29.91 27.19
N LEU A 94 -17.71 -29.04 26.25
CA LEU A 94 -18.17 -27.68 26.51
C LEU A 94 -19.55 -27.64 27.18
N ILE A 95 -20.48 -28.53 26.82
CA ILE A 95 -21.77 -28.67 27.53
C ILE A 95 -21.57 -29.12 28.97
N ASN A 96 -20.74 -30.14 29.18
CA ASN A 96 -20.42 -30.62 30.52
C ASN A 96 -19.76 -29.52 31.36
N LEU A 97 -18.89 -28.73 30.76
CA LEU A 97 -18.23 -27.60 31.41
C LEU A 97 -19.23 -26.47 31.74
N LYS A 98 -20.13 -26.11 30.81
CA LYS A 98 -21.21 -25.16 31.03
C LYS A 98 -22.05 -25.55 32.24
N ASN A 99 -22.48 -26.81 32.32
CA ASN A 99 -23.32 -27.30 33.40
C ASN A 99 -22.63 -27.23 34.76
N LYS A 100 -21.32 -27.49 34.82
CA LYS A 100 -20.52 -27.37 36.05
C LYS A 100 -20.31 -25.92 36.50
N LEU A 101 -20.13 -24.99 35.55
CA LEU A 101 -19.82 -23.59 35.86
C LEU A 101 -21.06 -22.74 36.14
N SER A 102 -22.25 -23.19 35.71
CA SER A 102 -23.50 -22.43 35.84
C SER A 102 -23.96 -22.23 37.30
N SER A 103 -23.39 -22.95 38.28
CA SER A 103 -23.66 -22.71 39.71
C SER A 103 -23.01 -21.44 40.24
N ASP A 104 -21.82 -21.11 39.73
CA ASP A 104 -20.93 -20.10 40.31
C ASP A 104 -20.77 -18.87 39.40
N PHE A 105 -21.00 -19.04 38.08
CA PHE A 105 -20.78 -18.03 37.04
C PHE A 105 -22.00 -17.83 36.15
N ASP A 106 -22.13 -16.63 35.59
CA ASP A 106 -23.01 -16.38 34.45
C ASP A 106 -22.30 -16.83 33.16
N VAL A 107 -22.67 -18.01 32.67
CA VAL A 107 -22.01 -18.66 31.52
C VAL A 107 -22.63 -18.23 30.20
N ILE A 108 -21.82 -17.64 29.32
CA ILE A 108 -22.22 -17.22 27.97
C ILE A 108 -21.54 -18.13 26.97
N THR A 109 -22.29 -18.56 25.95
CA THR A 109 -21.81 -19.55 24.98
C THR A 109 -21.83 -18.98 23.57
N TYR A 110 -20.74 -19.16 22.84
CA TYR A 110 -20.59 -18.79 21.43
C TYR A 110 -20.04 -19.94 20.61
N ASN A 111 -20.32 -19.91 19.31
CA ASN A 111 -19.52 -20.58 18.29
C ASN A 111 -19.02 -19.54 17.30
N TYR A 112 -17.78 -19.70 16.84
CA TYR A 112 -17.10 -18.74 15.96
C TYR A 112 -16.42 -19.44 14.79
N SER A 113 -16.45 -18.78 13.64
CA SER A 113 -15.77 -19.19 12.41
C SER A 113 -15.49 -17.94 11.55
N ASP A 114 -16.09 -17.82 10.37
CA ASP A 114 -16.19 -16.55 9.62
C ASP A 114 -17.20 -15.59 10.28
N GLN A 115 -18.20 -16.13 10.98
CA GLN A 115 -19.20 -15.41 11.76
C GLN A 115 -19.26 -15.93 13.20
N ILE A 116 -19.90 -15.16 14.08
CA ILE A 116 -20.12 -15.52 15.48
C ILE A 116 -21.61 -15.72 15.70
N LYS A 117 -21.97 -16.83 16.36
CA LYS A 117 -23.34 -17.19 16.70
C LYS A 117 -23.41 -17.59 18.16
N GLU A 118 -24.56 -17.35 18.79
CA GLU A 118 -24.80 -17.78 20.16
C GLU A 118 -25.01 -19.30 20.24
N GLY A 119 -24.53 -19.91 21.32
CA GLY A 119 -24.64 -21.35 21.58
C GLY A 119 -23.49 -22.17 21.01
N PHE A 120 -23.49 -23.47 21.30
CA PHE A 120 -22.59 -24.45 20.69
C PHE A 120 -23.26 -25.10 19.48
N THR A 121 -22.47 -25.62 18.54
CA THR A 121 -22.96 -26.30 17.34
C THR A 121 -22.22 -27.60 17.09
N THR A 122 -22.93 -28.59 16.52
CA THR A 122 -22.32 -29.80 15.94
C THR A 122 -21.99 -29.60 14.46
N ASP A 123 -22.65 -28.64 13.81
CA ASP A 123 -22.49 -28.37 12.38
C ASP A 123 -21.38 -27.34 12.17
N LYS A 124 -20.16 -27.84 11.99
CA LYS A 124 -18.94 -27.03 11.78
C LYS A 124 -18.71 -26.74 10.29
N THR A 125 -19.52 -25.85 9.74
CA THR A 125 -19.50 -25.49 8.30
C THR A 125 -18.79 -24.17 7.99
N GLY A 126 -18.16 -23.54 8.98
CA GLY A 126 -17.53 -22.24 8.80
C GLY A 126 -16.32 -22.29 7.87
N ASN A 127 -16.17 -21.30 6.99
CA ASN A 127 -15.12 -21.33 5.96
C ASN A 127 -13.74 -20.90 6.49
N SER A 128 -13.71 -20.15 7.59
CA SER A 128 -12.48 -19.62 8.19
C SER A 128 -12.55 -19.68 9.71
N THR A 129 -11.38 -19.50 10.33
CA THR A 129 -11.23 -19.36 11.78
C THR A 129 -10.77 -17.92 12.04
N ASN A 130 -11.74 -17.04 12.35
CA ASN A 130 -11.49 -15.62 12.64
C ASN A 130 -11.59 -15.33 14.15
N ILE A 131 -10.54 -15.67 14.88
CA ILE A 131 -10.47 -15.42 16.33
C ILE A 131 -10.50 -13.92 16.67
N SER A 132 -9.95 -13.07 15.81
CA SER A 132 -9.95 -11.61 16.01
C SER A 132 -11.36 -11.08 16.17
N HIS A 133 -12.28 -11.52 15.31
CA HIS A 133 -13.68 -11.10 15.37
C HIS A 133 -14.35 -11.52 16.69
N LEU A 134 -14.04 -12.71 17.21
CA LEU A 134 -14.53 -13.14 18.53
C LEU A 134 -14.03 -12.21 19.62
N LEU A 135 -12.74 -11.88 19.60
CA LEU A 135 -12.13 -11.00 20.60
C LEU A 135 -12.71 -9.58 20.54
N ASP A 136 -12.97 -9.06 19.34
CA ASP A 136 -13.62 -7.77 19.12
C ASP A 136 -15.05 -7.80 19.70
N GLU A 137 -15.83 -8.84 19.44
CA GLU A 137 -17.19 -8.99 19.97
C GLU A 137 -17.21 -9.09 21.49
N VAL A 138 -16.25 -9.82 22.08
CA VAL A 138 -16.12 -9.95 23.53
C VAL A 138 -15.76 -8.61 24.17
N ASP A 139 -14.82 -7.85 23.58
CA ASP A 139 -14.45 -6.52 24.09
C ASP A 139 -15.62 -5.54 24.00
N LEU A 140 -16.31 -5.50 22.84
CA LEU A 140 -17.45 -4.61 22.64
C LEU A 140 -18.64 -4.92 23.56
N LYS A 141 -19.01 -6.19 23.74
CA LYS A 141 -20.21 -6.57 24.52
C LYS A 141 -19.97 -6.60 26.03
N TYR A 142 -18.76 -6.90 26.48
CA TYR A 142 -18.47 -7.17 27.89
C TYR A 142 -17.52 -6.19 28.56
N SER A 143 -17.08 -5.13 27.85
CA SER A 143 -16.34 -4.03 28.46
C SER A 143 -17.11 -3.43 29.65
N GLY A 144 -16.40 -3.27 30.78
CA GLY A 144 -16.98 -2.75 32.03
C GLY A 144 -17.86 -3.72 32.82
N ARG A 145 -17.99 -4.99 32.39
CA ARG A 145 -18.63 -6.06 33.16
C ARG A 145 -17.58 -6.91 33.90
N ASN A 146 -18.03 -7.71 34.87
CA ASN A 146 -17.16 -8.61 35.64
C ASN A 146 -16.80 -9.87 34.82
N LEU A 147 -16.13 -9.70 33.68
CA LEU A 147 -15.66 -10.80 32.83
C LEU A 147 -14.40 -11.42 33.45
N THR A 148 -14.50 -12.66 33.91
CA THR A 148 -13.44 -13.33 34.67
C THR A 148 -12.57 -14.24 33.81
N GLY A 149 -13.04 -14.66 32.63
CA GLY A 149 -12.22 -15.42 31.68
C GLY A 149 -12.98 -15.88 30.45
N VAL A 150 -12.22 -16.39 29.48
CA VAL A 150 -12.74 -16.99 28.24
C VAL A 150 -12.15 -18.39 28.08
N VAL A 151 -13.00 -19.38 27.84
CA VAL A 151 -12.60 -20.74 27.47
C VAL A 151 -12.83 -20.92 25.98
N LEU A 152 -11.79 -21.28 25.24
CA LEU A 152 -11.82 -21.50 23.80
C LEU A 152 -11.63 -22.97 23.48
N SER A 153 -12.47 -23.52 22.61
CA SER A 153 -12.17 -24.76 21.89
C SER A 153 -11.53 -24.38 20.56
N TRP A 154 -10.27 -24.75 20.35
CA TRP A 154 -9.47 -24.26 19.22
C TRP A 154 -8.26 -25.17 18.91
N ASP A 155 -7.91 -25.32 17.63
CA ASP A 155 -6.74 -26.08 17.15
C ASP A 155 -5.44 -25.26 17.12
N GLY A 156 -5.50 -23.96 17.47
CA GLY A 156 -4.35 -23.06 17.48
C GLY A 156 -4.02 -22.41 16.13
N LEU A 157 -4.80 -22.69 15.08
CA LEU A 157 -4.62 -22.12 13.75
C LEU A 157 -5.73 -21.10 13.45
N TYR A 158 -5.34 -19.93 12.95
CA TYR A 158 -6.27 -18.92 12.42
C TYR A 158 -5.84 -18.56 11.00
N ASN A 159 -6.81 -18.43 10.10
CA ASN A 159 -6.57 -18.12 8.69
C ASN A 159 -7.20 -16.77 8.26
N GLN A 160 -7.88 -16.10 9.20
CA GLN A 160 -8.46 -14.77 9.01
C GLN A 160 -8.32 -13.95 10.30
N GLY A 161 -8.20 -12.63 10.14
CA GLY A 161 -8.09 -11.70 11.26
C GLY A 161 -6.65 -11.46 11.72
N SER A 162 -6.52 -10.63 12.75
CA SER A 162 -5.23 -10.27 13.34
C SER A 162 -4.72 -11.35 14.29
N ASN A 163 -3.43 -11.29 14.66
CA ASN A 163 -2.86 -12.20 15.65
C ASN A 163 -3.57 -12.01 17.01
N PRO A 164 -4.20 -13.06 17.58
CA PRO A 164 -4.98 -12.93 18.82
C PRO A 164 -4.15 -12.42 20.01
N LEU A 165 -2.84 -12.70 20.06
CA LEU A 165 -1.94 -12.24 21.12
C LEU A 165 -1.73 -10.71 21.11
N SER A 166 -1.99 -10.06 19.97
CA SER A 166 -1.90 -8.60 19.84
C SER A 166 -3.15 -7.88 20.37
N HIS A 167 -4.27 -8.59 20.52
CA HIS A 167 -5.55 -8.03 20.94
C HIS A 167 -5.53 -7.58 22.41
N LYS A 168 -6.18 -6.46 22.72
CA LYS A 168 -6.20 -5.86 24.07
C LYS A 168 -6.79 -6.79 25.13
N ILE A 169 -7.89 -7.46 24.78
CA ILE A 169 -8.58 -8.37 25.69
C ILE A 169 -7.72 -9.59 26.07
N ALA A 170 -6.91 -10.10 25.13
CA ALA A 170 -6.01 -11.22 25.37
C ALA A 170 -4.97 -10.94 26.46
N LYS A 171 -4.69 -9.67 26.75
CA LYS A 171 -3.78 -9.23 27.81
C LYS A 171 -4.48 -8.87 29.12
N SER A 172 -5.79 -8.65 29.07
CA SER A 172 -6.57 -8.12 30.21
C SER A 172 -7.31 -9.21 31.00
N ILE A 173 -7.64 -10.34 30.36
CA ILE A 173 -8.36 -11.45 30.98
C ILE A 173 -7.68 -12.79 30.67
N PRO A 174 -7.82 -13.81 31.54
CA PRO A 174 -7.27 -15.12 31.28
C PRO A 174 -8.04 -15.87 30.19
N PHE A 175 -7.29 -16.52 29.31
CA PHE A 175 -7.80 -17.43 28.28
C PHE A 175 -7.41 -18.86 28.63
N TYR A 176 -8.39 -19.76 28.58
CA TYR A 176 -8.20 -21.20 28.77
C TYR A 176 -8.52 -21.90 27.46
N THR A 177 -7.64 -22.76 26.97
CA THR A 177 -7.84 -23.45 25.70
C THR A 177 -8.10 -24.93 25.91
N ILE A 178 -9.12 -25.44 25.23
CA ILE A 178 -9.35 -26.86 24.99
C ILE A 178 -8.73 -27.12 23.61
N PRO A 179 -7.54 -27.74 23.55
CA PRO A 179 -6.87 -27.98 22.28
C PRO A 179 -7.67 -28.97 21.44
N LEU A 180 -7.85 -28.64 20.17
CA LEU A 180 -8.41 -29.52 19.14
C LEU A 180 -7.32 -30.08 18.24
N GLY A 181 -7.58 -31.23 17.63
CA GLY A 181 -6.66 -31.90 16.73
C GLY A 181 -5.69 -32.89 17.39
N ASP A 182 -5.07 -33.70 16.54
CA ASP A 182 -3.99 -34.62 16.89
C ASP A 182 -2.64 -33.93 16.67
N THR A 183 -1.72 -34.02 17.64
CA THR A 183 -0.36 -33.47 17.55
C THR A 183 0.57 -34.28 16.62
N SER A 184 0.06 -35.37 16.05
CA SER A 184 0.79 -36.23 15.12
C SER A 184 1.11 -35.52 13.81
N VAL A 185 2.39 -35.18 13.61
CA VAL A 185 2.90 -34.73 12.29
C VAL A 185 2.65 -35.85 11.27
N LEU A 186 1.91 -35.57 10.21
CA LEU A 186 1.61 -36.53 9.14
C LEU A 186 2.62 -36.40 8.00
N LYS A 187 2.68 -37.44 7.16
CA LYS A 187 3.49 -37.41 5.94
C LYS A 187 2.83 -36.47 4.93
N ASP A 188 3.55 -35.46 4.48
CA ASP A 188 3.01 -34.37 3.63
C ASP A 188 4.11 -33.76 2.74
N VAL A 189 3.77 -33.42 1.49
CA VAL A 189 4.63 -32.70 0.54
C VAL A 189 3.87 -31.52 -0.03
N ARG A 190 4.13 -30.32 0.49
CA ARG A 190 3.37 -29.12 0.11
C ARG A 190 4.20 -28.07 -0.60
N ILE A 191 3.59 -27.39 -1.57
CA ILE A 191 4.17 -26.17 -2.15
C ILE A 191 3.91 -25.00 -1.19
N SER A 192 4.93 -24.60 -0.44
CA SER A 192 4.80 -23.49 0.52
C SER A 192 4.69 -22.14 -0.18
N GLU A 193 5.52 -21.89 -1.21
CA GLU A 193 5.59 -20.60 -1.89
C GLU A 193 6.07 -20.74 -3.34
N ILE A 194 5.57 -19.87 -4.22
CA ILE A 194 6.09 -19.68 -5.57
C ILE A 194 6.42 -18.19 -5.71
N GLN A 195 7.67 -17.88 -6.01
CA GLN A 195 8.14 -16.52 -6.29
C GLN A 195 8.37 -16.38 -7.79
N HIS A 196 7.70 -15.42 -8.40
CA HIS A 196 7.80 -15.11 -9.83
C HIS A 196 7.61 -13.62 -10.05
N ASN A 197 7.99 -13.15 -11.23
CA ASN A 197 7.64 -11.80 -11.65
C ASN A 197 6.17 -11.80 -12.10
N GLU A 198 5.37 -10.84 -11.65
CA GLU A 198 3.98 -10.68 -12.09
C GLU A 198 3.89 -10.18 -13.54
N ILE A 199 4.86 -9.33 -13.94
CA ILE A 199 4.98 -8.78 -15.28
C ILE A 199 6.26 -9.28 -15.93
N SER A 200 6.16 -9.65 -17.20
CA SER A 200 7.30 -9.97 -18.03
C SER A 200 7.12 -9.44 -19.45
N PHE A 201 8.18 -9.54 -20.25
CA PHE A 201 8.25 -8.91 -21.56
C PHE A 201 8.36 -9.98 -22.64
N LEU A 202 7.78 -9.72 -23.81
CA LEU A 202 7.83 -10.62 -24.95
C LEU A 202 9.29 -10.95 -25.31
N GLY A 203 9.60 -12.23 -25.45
CA GLY A 203 10.94 -12.72 -25.79
C GLY A 203 11.92 -12.82 -24.60
N ASN A 204 11.61 -12.19 -23.46
CA ASN A 204 12.42 -12.33 -22.25
C ASN A 204 12.17 -13.66 -21.53
N THR A 205 13.16 -14.07 -20.73
CA THR A 205 13.06 -15.21 -19.83
C THR A 205 12.91 -14.73 -18.39
N ALA A 206 11.98 -15.30 -17.63
CA ALA A 206 11.78 -14.98 -16.22
C ALA A 206 12.05 -16.20 -15.32
N PRO A 207 12.72 -16.02 -14.17
CA PRO A 207 12.90 -17.08 -13.20
C PRO A 207 11.64 -17.30 -12.36
N VAL A 208 11.34 -18.55 -12.05
CA VAL A 208 10.28 -18.95 -11.11
C VAL A 208 10.92 -19.78 -10.01
N LYS A 209 10.91 -19.31 -8.76
CA LYS A 209 11.42 -20.06 -7.62
C LYS A 209 10.25 -20.74 -6.91
N VAL A 210 10.40 -22.02 -6.62
CA VAL A 210 9.39 -22.83 -5.94
C VAL A 210 10.01 -23.34 -4.64
N ASN A 211 9.34 -23.03 -3.53
CA ASN A 211 9.66 -23.53 -2.21
C ASN A 211 8.68 -24.66 -1.88
N ILE A 212 9.24 -25.80 -1.49
CA ILE A 212 8.49 -27.01 -1.11
C ILE A 212 8.89 -27.37 0.30
N GLN A 213 7.91 -27.71 1.12
CA GLN A 213 8.12 -28.22 2.46
C GLN A 213 7.67 -29.68 2.50
N THR A 214 8.47 -30.54 3.11
CA THR A 214 8.17 -31.97 3.24
C THR A 214 8.25 -32.40 4.68
N GLU A 215 7.31 -33.22 5.14
CA GLU A 215 7.26 -33.80 6.49
C GLU A 215 7.18 -35.33 6.42
N LYS A 216 7.97 -36.04 7.22
CA LYS A 216 8.14 -37.50 7.29
C LYS A 216 8.37 -38.19 5.92
N CYS A 217 9.05 -37.53 4.98
CA CYS A 217 9.28 -38.02 3.62
C CYS A 217 10.72 -38.45 3.33
N LYS A 218 11.55 -38.67 4.35
CA LYS A 218 12.97 -39.01 4.18
C LYS A 218 13.16 -40.25 3.29
N GLY A 219 14.00 -40.12 2.27
CA GLY A 219 14.36 -41.20 1.34
C GLY A 219 13.47 -41.31 0.10
N GLU A 220 12.33 -40.61 0.07
CA GLU A 220 11.42 -40.57 -1.08
C GLU A 220 11.98 -39.70 -2.21
N TYR A 221 11.54 -39.98 -3.44
CA TYR A 221 11.82 -39.14 -4.60
C TYR A 221 10.57 -38.39 -5.01
N ILE A 222 10.68 -37.06 -5.11
CA ILE A 222 9.62 -36.21 -5.63
C ILE A 222 10.01 -35.66 -7.00
N THR A 223 9.01 -35.50 -7.87
CA THR A 223 9.16 -34.89 -9.19
C THR A 223 8.35 -33.62 -9.24
N ILE A 224 9.01 -32.50 -9.51
CA ILE A 224 8.43 -31.17 -9.60
C ILE A 224 8.31 -30.84 -11.08
N LYS A 225 7.11 -30.45 -11.52
CA LYS A 225 6.78 -30.16 -12.91
C LYS A 225 6.21 -28.76 -13.02
N LEU A 226 6.71 -27.99 -13.98
CA LEU A 226 6.15 -26.69 -14.36
C LEU A 226 5.39 -26.84 -15.68
N PHE A 227 4.13 -26.39 -15.69
CA PHE A 227 3.27 -26.36 -16.86
C PHE A 227 2.94 -24.91 -17.24
N SER A 228 2.83 -24.64 -18.54
CA SER A 228 2.17 -23.46 -19.11
C SER A 228 0.87 -23.94 -19.74
N GLU A 229 -0.26 -23.46 -19.21
CA GLU A 229 -1.59 -24.01 -19.49
C GLU A 229 -1.62 -25.55 -19.29
N TRP A 230 -1.49 -26.31 -20.38
CA TRP A 230 -1.50 -27.78 -20.39
C TRP A 230 -0.15 -28.39 -20.82
N LYS A 231 0.81 -27.57 -21.25
CA LYS A 231 2.10 -28.02 -21.80
C LYS A 231 3.16 -28.07 -20.70
N LEU A 232 3.82 -29.21 -20.55
CA LEU A 232 4.98 -29.36 -19.67
C LEU A 232 6.15 -28.51 -20.21
N ILE A 233 6.67 -27.61 -19.38
CA ILE A 233 7.83 -26.78 -19.71
C ILE A 233 9.11 -27.49 -19.27
N GLU A 234 9.17 -27.87 -18.00
CA GLU A 234 10.37 -28.42 -17.38
C GLU A 234 9.98 -29.33 -16.20
N SER A 235 10.81 -30.33 -15.91
CA SER A 235 10.63 -31.23 -14.77
C SER A 235 11.95 -31.52 -14.07
N LYS A 236 11.92 -31.53 -12.73
CA LYS A 236 13.08 -31.81 -11.88
C LYS A 236 12.74 -32.89 -10.86
N LYS A 237 13.62 -33.87 -10.72
CA LYS A 237 13.49 -34.95 -9.73
C LYS A 237 14.46 -34.68 -8.57
N ILE A 238 13.95 -34.71 -7.34
CA ILE A 238 14.72 -34.41 -6.12
C ILE A 238 14.51 -35.55 -5.13
N LYS A 239 15.58 -35.93 -4.43
CA LYS A 239 15.55 -36.89 -3.32
C LYS A 239 15.46 -36.13 -2.00
N ILE A 240 14.54 -36.56 -1.13
CA ILE A 240 14.36 -35.98 0.20
C ILE A 240 15.35 -36.66 1.17
N ASN A 241 16.13 -35.87 1.90
CA ASN A 241 17.23 -36.30 2.75
C ASN A 241 16.90 -36.28 4.24
N SER A 242 15.94 -35.45 4.67
CA SER A 242 15.52 -35.36 6.08
C SER A 242 14.02 -35.60 6.27
N ASN A 243 13.60 -35.82 7.53
CA ASN A 243 12.18 -35.99 7.85
C ASN A 243 11.41 -34.67 7.75
N SER A 244 12.04 -33.53 8.05
CA SER A 244 11.51 -32.20 7.74
C SER A 244 12.54 -31.49 6.87
N GLU A 245 12.17 -31.08 5.67
CA GLU A 245 13.08 -30.46 4.70
C GLU A 245 12.39 -29.31 3.95
N PHE A 246 13.14 -28.22 3.75
CA PHE A 246 12.74 -27.11 2.88
C PHE A 246 13.55 -27.18 1.57
N ILE A 247 12.88 -27.59 0.50
CA ILE A 247 13.48 -27.77 -0.82
C ILE A 247 13.21 -26.52 -1.66
N LYS A 248 14.28 -25.90 -2.18
CA LYS A 248 14.20 -24.76 -3.08
C LYS A 248 14.60 -25.20 -4.48
N THR A 249 13.74 -24.97 -5.46
CA THR A 249 14.04 -25.18 -6.88
C THR A 249 13.73 -23.94 -7.70
N ASN A 250 14.41 -23.77 -8.82
CA ASN A 250 14.14 -22.73 -9.79
C ASN A 250 13.69 -23.33 -11.13
N PHE A 251 12.90 -22.59 -11.88
CA PHE A 251 12.52 -22.87 -13.26
C PHE A 251 12.71 -21.60 -14.08
N THR A 252 12.76 -21.72 -15.40
CA THR A 252 12.82 -20.58 -16.31
C THR A 252 11.68 -20.64 -17.31
N ILE A 253 10.88 -19.58 -17.36
CA ILE A 253 9.82 -19.42 -18.36
C ILE A 253 10.30 -18.50 -19.49
N LYS A 254 9.99 -18.85 -20.75
CA LYS A 254 10.26 -18.02 -21.93
C LYS A 254 8.95 -17.52 -22.49
N ASN A 255 8.76 -16.21 -22.54
CA ASN A 255 7.50 -15.61 -22.95
C ASN A 255 7.44 -15.44 -24.48
N SER A 256 6.62 -16.24 -25.16
CA SER A 256 6.53 -16.26 -26.62
C SER A 256 5.32 -15.50 -27.19
N SER A 257 4.39 -15.05 -26.35
CA SER A 257 3.14 -14.42 -26.76
C SER A 257 2.70 -13.37 -25.76
N LEU A 258 2.03 -12.32 -26.24
CA LEU A 258 1.49 -11.23 -25.41
C LEU A 258 0.28 -11.69 -24.58
N GLY A 259 -0.03 -10.95 -23.51
CA GLY A 259 -1.21 -11.17 -22.66
C GLY A 259 -0.93 -11.92 -21.36
N LEU A 260 -1.98 -12.28 -20.64
CA LEU A 260 -1.90 -12.99 -19.35
C LEU A 260 -1.75 -14.50 -19.57
N HIS A 261 -0.68 -15.10 -19.04
CA HIS A 261 -0.39 -16.52 -19.17
C HIS A 261 -0.53 -17.24 -17.83
N LYS A 262 -1.22 -18.38 -17.81
CA LYS A 262 -1.35 -19.21 -16.61
C LYS A 262 -0.27 -20.29 -16.58
N TYR A 263 0.34 -20.43 -15.42
CA TYR A 263 1.32 -21.46 -15.12
C TYR A 263 0.86 -22.30 -13.93
N LYS A 264 1.25 -23.57 -13.90
CA LYS A 264 0.94 -24.50 -12.81
C LYS A 264 2.18 -25.28 -12.41
N VAL A 265 2.53 -25.24 -11.13
CA VAL A 265 3.54 -26.13 -10.55
C VAL A 265 2.82 -27.31 -9.91
N VAL A 266 3.32 -28.51 -10.16
CA VAL A 266 2.82 -29.76 -9.57
C VAL A 266 4.00 -30.55 -9.01
N VAL A 267 3.89 -30.97 -7.75
CA VAL A 267 4.80 -31.91 -7.11
C VAL A 267 4.13 -33.29 -7.08
N SER A 268 4.87 -34.34 -7.39
CA SER A 268 4.34 -35.71 -7.27
C SER A 268 4.01 -36.04 -5.82
N SER A 269 2.88 -36.71 -5.59
CA SER A 269 2.52 -37.24 -4.28
C SER A 269 3.48 -38.34 -3.81
N VAL A 270 3.53 -38.53 -2.50
CA VAL A 270 4.27 -39.63 -1.86
C VAL A 270 3.31 -40.66 -1.27
N SER A 271 3.80 -41.88 -1.03
CA SER A 271 3.00 -42.94 -0.42
C SER A 271 2.48 -42.53 0.97
N ASN A 272 1.19 -42.79 1.27
CA ASN A 272 0.53 -42.46 2.55
C ASN A 272 0.47 -40.96 2.89
N GLU A 273 0.46 -40.10 1.87
CA GLU A 273 0.17 -38.67 2.03
C GLU A 273 -1.33 -38.43 2.23
N LYS A 274 -1.71 -37.65 3.26
CA LYS A 274 -3.12 -37.41 3.61
C LYS A 274 -3.78 -36.37 2.70
N SER A 275 -3.04 -35.35 2.28
CA SER A 275 -3.53 -34.27 1.42
C SER A 275 -2.66 -34.14 0.19
N ILE A 276 -3.27 -34.11 -0.99
CA ILE A 276 -2.56 -33.95 -2.28
C ILE A 276 -2.90 -32.58 -2.91
N GLU A 277 -3.89 -31.87 -2.37
CA GLU A 277 -4.38 -30.60 -2.92
C GLU A 277 -3.31 -29.50 -2.86
N ASN A 278 -2.54 -29.48 -1.79
CA ASN A 278 -1.40 -28.60 -1.52
C ASN A 278 -0.15 -28.92 -2.36
N ASN A 279 -0.16 -30.01 -3.15
CA ASN A 279 0.95 -30.42 -4.03
C ASN A 279 0.88 -29.70 -5.39
N SER A 280 -0.16 -28.91 -5.64
CA SER A 280 -0.30 -28.15 -6.88
C SER A 280 -0.67 -26.69 -6.63
N ARG A 281 -0.06 -25.78 -7.38
CA ARG A 281 -0.32 -24.34 -7.24
C ARG A 281 -0.19 -23.63 -8.58
N SER A 282 -1.15 -22.77 -8.89
CA SER A 282 -1.15 -21.97 -10.12
C SER A 282 -0.70 -20.54 -9.85
N PHE A 283 -0.09 -19.92 -10.85
CA PHE A 283 0.29 -18.51 -10.84
C PHE A 283 0.17 -17.91 -12.24
N TYR A 284 0.18 -16.59 -12.34
CA TYR A 284 -0.03 -15.87 -13.59
C TYR A 284 1.11 -14.90 -13.87
N VAL A 285 1.46 -14.75 -15.15
CA VAL A 285 2.44 -13.77 -15.61
C VAL A 285 1.85 -12.99 -16.79
N GLU A 286 1.82 -11.68 -16.66
CA GLU A 286 1.37 -10.76 -17.69
C GLU A 286 2.53 -10.42 -18.62
N VAL A 287 2.41 -10.76 -19.91
CA VAL A 287 3.44 -10.54 -20.92
C VAL A 287 3.09 -9.32 -21.76
N LEU A 288 3.88 -8.27 -21.62
CA LEU A 288 3.73 -7.03 -22.36
C LEU A 288 4.65 -6.97 -23.58
N ASP A 289 4.25 -6.20 -24.58
CA ASP A 289 5.14 -5.87 -25.68
C ASP A 289 6.21 -4.95 -25.15
N SER A 290 7.46 -5.32 -25.41
CA SER A 290 8.62 -4.71 -24.79
C SER A 290 9.34 -3.76 -25.72
N LYS A 291 8.90 -3.62 -26.98
CA LYS A 291 9.64 -2.90 -28.00
C LYS A 291 9.01 -1.55 -28.32
N TYR A 292 9.67 -0.48 -27.86
CA TYR A 292 9.40 0.85 -28.35
C TYR A 292 10.00 1.02 -29.75
N LYS A 293 9.18 1.38 -30.72
CA LYS A 293 9.65 1.70 -32.07
C LYS A 293 10.07 3.16 -32.15
N ILE A 294 11.32 3.40 -32.50
CA ILE A 294 11.91 4.74 -32.59
C ILE A 294 12.35 4.99 -34.03
N LEU A 295 11.83 6.06 -34.64
CA LEU A 295 12.26 6.50 -35.96
C LEU A 295 13.33 7.59 -35.82
N ILE A 296 14.50 7.37 -36.42
CA ILE A 296 15.51 8.40 -36.64
C ILE A 296 15.33 8.92 -38.05
N LEU A 297 14.83 10.15 -38.16
CA LEU A 297 14.58 10.85 -39.41
C LEU A 297 15.66 11.91 -39.61
N TYR A 298 16.29 11.92 -40.77
CA TYR A 298 17.35 12.90 -41.08
C TYR A 298 17.28 13.34 -42.54
N ASP A 299 17.70 14.57 -42.81
CA ASP A 299 17.73 15.15 -44.15
C ASP A 299 19.16 15.19 -44.75
N ALA A 300 20.18 15.30 -43.90
CA ALA A 300 21.59 15.23 -44.25
C ALA A 300 22.36 14.28 -43.30
N ILE A 301 23.51 13.77 -43.77
CA ILE A 301 24.39 12.91 -42.97
C ILE A 301 25.16 13.78 -41.99
N HIS A 302 25.09 13.46 -40.69
CA HIS A 302 25.78 14.19 -39.63
C HIS A 302 26.26 13.23 -38.51
N PRO A 303 27.43 13.46 -37.87
CA PRO A 303 27.95 12.59 -36.82
C PRO A 303 27.03 12.46 -35.58
N ASP A 304 26.23 13.48 -35.26
CA ASP A 304 25.29 13.44 -34.12
C ASP A 304 24.27 12.31 -34.26
N ILE A 305 23.91 11.93 -35.49
CA ILE A 305 23.00 10.81 -35.77
C ILE A 305 23.60 9.52 -35.20
N SER A 306 24.88 9.27 -35.47
CA SER A 306 25.57 8.08 -34.95
C SER A 306 25.77 8.16 -33.43
N ALA A 307 26.03 9.35 -32.90
CA ALA A 307 26.20 9.56 -31.47
C ALA A 307 24.92 9.16 -30.70
N ILE A 308 23.76 9.69 -31.09
CA ILE A 308 22.49 9.37 -30.43
C ILE A 308 22.05 7.94 -30.72
N LYS A 309 22.15 7.48 -31.97
CA LYS A 309 21.77 6.10 -32.32
C LYS A 309 22.50 5.08 -31.44
N SER A 310 23.80 5.29 -31.20
CA SER A 310 24.59 4.38 -30.37
C SER A 310 24.17 4.34 -28.89
N VAL A 311 23.53 5.39 -28.37
CA VAL A 311 22.93 5.38 -27.02
C VAL A 311 21.68 4.53 -27.03
N LEU A 312 20.83 4.71 -28.05
CA LEU A 312 19.56 3.98 -28.18
C LEU A 312 19.79 2.48 -28.44
N ASP A 313 20.78 2.12 -29.26
CA ASP A 313 21.15 0.73 -29.59
C ASP A 313 21.54 -0.10 -28.34
N LYS A 314 21.95 0.56 -27.24
CA LYS A 314 22.28 -0.13 -25.98
C LYS A 314 21.06 -0.72 -25.30
N ASN A 315 19.87 -0.19 -25.57
CA ASN A 315 18.63 -0.68 -24.98
C ASN A 315 17.97 -1.72 -25.90
N LYS A 316 17.96 -2.97 -25.47
CA LYS A 316 17.37 -4.11 -26.21
C LYS A 316 15.86 -3.99 -26.43
N ASN A 317 15.20 -3.11 -25.68
CA ASN A 317 13.78 -2.82 -25.79
C ASN A 317 13.47 -1.74 -26.85
N TYR A 318 14.46 -1.22 -27.58
CA TYR A 318 14.24 -0.25 -28.65
C TYR A 318 14.43 -0.90 -30.02
N GLU A 319 13.43 -0.75 -30.88
CA GLU A 319 13.52 -1.06 -32.30
C GLU A 319 13.74 0.25 -33.06
N ILE A 320 14.98 0.45 -33.52
CA ILE A 320 15.40 1.71 -34.13
C ILE A 320 15.36 1.57 -35.65
N VAL A 321 14.51 2.38 -36.29
CA VAL A 321 14.43 2.52 -37.74
C VAL A 321 15.09 3.83 -38.12
N LYS A 322 15.98 3.82 -39.11
CA LYS A 322 16.71 5.00 -39.59
C LYS A 322 16.34 5.23 -41.06
N GLU A 323 15.72 6.36 -41.36
CA GLU A 323 15.30 6.71 -42.73
C GLU A 323 15.62 8.16 -43.06
N LYS A 324 15.89 8.40 -44.34
CA LYS A 324 16.08 9.76 -44.87
C LYS A 324 14.72 10.40 -45.11
N LEU A 325 14.55 11.67 -44.76
CA LEU A 325 13.29 12.40 -44.93
C LEU A 325 12.74 12.34 -46.36
N SER A 326 13.63 12.32 -47.37
CA SER A 326 13.22 12.22 -48.78
C SER A 326 12.60 10.87 -49.16
N GLU A 327 12.99 9.81 -48.45
CA GLU A 327 12.64 8.40 -48.74
C GLU A 327 11.54 7.86 -47.83
N PHE A 328 11.27 8.54 -46.71
CA PHE A 328 10.25 8.15 -45.75
C PHE A 328 8.84 8.25 -46.36
N ASN A 329 8.13 7.13 -46.34
CA ASN A 329 6.77 6.98 -46.90
C ASN A 329 5.79 6.28 -45.94
N SER A 330 6.17 6.03 -44.69
CA SER A 330 5.34 5.31 -43.71
C SER A 330 4.45 6.27 -42.88
N ASN A 331 3.51 5.72 -42.10
CA ASN A 331 2.77 6.48 -41.10
C ASN A 331 3.60 6.62 -39.80
N TYR A 332 3.63 7.83 -39.21
CA TYR A 332 4.26 8.16 -37.94
C TYR A 332 3.62 7.47 -36.74
N ASP A 333 2.33 7.13 -36.80
CA ASP A 333 1.59 6.48 -35.68
C ASP A 333 2.14 5.10 -35.29
N LYS A 334 2.93 4.47 -36.16
CA LYS A 334 3.61 3.20 -35.88
C LYS A 334 4.77 3.33 -34.90
N TYR A 335 5.23 4.55 -34.66
CA TYR A 335 6.40 4.85 -33.83
C TYR A 335 5.95 5.47 -32.51
N ASN A 336 6.72 5.19 -31.45
CA ASN A 336 6.52 5.80 -30.15
C ASN A 336 7.25 7.14 -30.03
N LEU A 337 8.39 7.28 -30.73
CA LEU A 337 9.24 8.47 -30.75
C LEU A 337 9.81 8.67 -32.17
N VAL A 338 9.78 9.91 -32.65
CA VAL A 338 10.53 10.35 -33.82
C VAL A 338 11.65 11.29 -33.38
N ILE A 339 12.88 10.95 -33.71
CA ILE A 339 14.07 11.78 -33.53
C ILE A 339 14.37 12.42 -34.87
N TYR A 340 14.08 13.70 -35.00
CA TYR A 340 14.28 14.43 -36.23
C TYR A 340 15.55 15.29 -36.16
N PHE A 341 16.49 14.94 -37.02
CA PHE A 341 17.72 15.68 -37.27
C PHE A 341 17.51 16.60 -38.46
N ALA A 342 17.14 17.85 -38.19
CA ALA A 342 16.94 18.86 -39.22
C ALA A 342 18.27 19.59 -39.43
N PHE A 343 19.04 19.25 -40.46
CA PHE A 343 20.32 19.91 -40.78
C PHE A 343 20.29 20.74 -42.08
N SER A 344 19.21 20.64 -42.87
CA SER A 344 19.03 21.28 -44.18
C SER A 344 17.56 21.67 -44.45
N ASP A 345 17.29 22.35 -45.56
CA ASP A 345 15.93 22.71 -46.02
C ASP A 345 15.48 21.73 -47.10
N ASN A 346 14.55 20.81 -46.81
CA ASN A 346 13.82 20.05 -47.83
C ASN A 346 12.48 19.46 -47.33
N LYS A 347 11.50 19.39 -48.26
CA LYS A 347 10.19 18.67 -48.18
C LYS A 347 9.20 19.15 -47.09
N LEU A 348 8.39 20.17 -47.40
CA LEU A 348 7.34 20.71 -46.52
C LEU A 348 6.17 19.73 -46.24
N GLU A 349 5.77 18.92 -47.22
CA GLU A 349 4.63 17.99 -47.10
C GLU A 349 4.82 16.93 -46.00
N GLU A 350 6.05 16.47 -45.80
CA GLU A 350 6.35 15.44 -44.82
C GLU A 350 6.43 16.03 -43.40
N LEU A 351 6.83 17.31 -43.30
CA LEU A 351 6.79 18.08 -42.05
C LEU A 351 5.35 18.36 -41.61
N GLU A 352 4.42 18.55 -42.55
CA GLU A 352 2.98 18.68 -42.26
C GLU A 352 2.44 17.43 -41.58
N LYS A 353 2.72 16.24 -42.13
CA LYS A 353 2.32 14.95 -41.55
C LYS A 353 2.94 14.73 -40.17
N LEU A 354 4.23 15.04 -40.01
CA LEU A 354 4.92 14.90 -38.72
C LEU A 354 4.31 15.84 -37.66
N LYS A 355 3.95 17.07 -38.07
CA LYS A 355 3.31 18.06 -37.20
C LYS A 355 1.94 17.59 -36.73
N SER A 356 1.13 17.04 -37.62
CA SER A 356 -0.24 16.56 -37.32
C SER A 356 -0.30 15.26 -36.53
N SER A 357 0.79 14.49 -36.46
CA SER A 357 0.84 13.23 -35.71
C SER A 357 0.98 13.41 -34.20
N ASP A 358 0.48 12.47 -33.41
CA ASP A 358 0.57 12.46 -31.93
C ASP A 358 1.86 11.80 -31.40
N VAL A 359 2.83 11.53 -32.28
CA VAL A 359 4.09 10.90 -31.90
C VAL A 359 4.97 11.88 -31.13
N SER A 360 5.66 11.42 -30.08
CA SER A 360 6.60 12.28 -29.35
C SER A 360 7.82 12.62 -30.21
N LEU A 361 8.36 13.83 -30.07
CA LEU A 361 9.44 14.34 -30.92
C LEU A 361 10.68 14.72 -30.12
N LEU A 362 11.84 14.26 -30.58
CA LEU A 362 13.14 14.83 -30.23
C LEU A 362 13.68 15.58 -31.46
N LEU A 363 13.75 16.90 -31.36
CA LEU A 363 14.24 17.77 -32.43
C LEU A 363 15.68 18.16 -32.18
N LEU A 364 16.57 17.87 -33.13
CA LEU A 364 17.93 18.38 -33.14
C LEU A 364 18.04 19.49 -34.18
N VAL A 365 18.38 20.68 -33.70
CA VAL A 365 18.24 21.92 -34.48
C VAL A 365 19.53 22.72 -34.39
N GLY A 366 20.15 22.96 -35.53
CA GLY A 366 21.20 23.94 -35.66
C GLY A 366 20.81 25.23 -36.36
N PRO A 367 21.81 26.07 -36.66
CA PRO A 367 21.60 27.40 -37.25
C PRO A 367 20.79 27.38 -38.55
N ASN A 368 21.00 26.38 -39.40
CA ASN A 368 20.34 26.29 -40.71
C ASN A 368 18.90 25.72 -40.65
N SER A 369 18.41 25.34 -39.47
CA SER A 369 17.15 24.61 -39.33
C SER A 369 16.12 25.26 -38.44
N VAL A 370 16.37 26.51 -38.05
CA VAL A 370 15.46 27.34 -37.26
C VAL A 370 14.07 27.42 -37.87
N SER A 371 13.95 27.49 -39.21
CA SER A 371 12.67 27.54 -39.92
C SER A 371 11.78 26.31 -39.65
N LYS A 372 12.37 25.09 -39.64
CA LYS A 372 11.62 23.84 -39.41
C LYS A 372 11.26 23.65 -37.95
N LEU A 373 12.18 24.01 -37.05
CA LEU A 373 11.87 24.06 -35.62
C LEU A 373 10.66 24.95 -35.37
N ASN A 374 10.69 26.19 -35.88
CA ASN A 374 9.60 27.15 -35.69
C ASN A 374 8.27 26.65 -36.29
N TYR A 375 8.34 25.81 -37.33
CA TYR A 375 7.17 25.19 -37.96
C TYR A 375 6.59 24.01 -37.14
N LEU A 376 7.46 23.09 -36.69
CA LEU A 376 7.09 21.87 -35.96
C LEU A 376 6.77 22.14 -34.49
N TYR A 377 7.45 23.09 -33.86
CA TYR A 377 7.30 23.46 -32.46
C TYR A 377 7.26 24.99 -32.28
N PRO A 378 6.14 25.65 -32.65
CA PRO A 378 6.00 27.11 -32.62
C PRO A 378 6.17 27.73 -31.22
N SER A 379 5.84 26.98 -30.15
CA SER A 379 5.94 27.45 -28.76
C SER A 379 7.39 27.67 -28.31
N GLY A 380 8.34 26.93 -28.87
CA GLY A 380 9.78 27.09 -28.60
C GLY A 380 10.56 27.74 -29.72
N LYS A 381 9.91 28.63 -30.48
CA LYS A 381 10.51 29.27 -31.66
C LYS A 381 11.73 30.12 -31.31
N ILE A 382 12.64 30.24 -32.27
CA ILE A 382 13.79 31.14 -32.22
C ILE A 382 13.55 32.30 -33.18
N VAL A 383 13.75 33.52 -32.68
CA VAL A 383 13.68 34.75 -33.48
C VAL A 383 15.07 35.37 -33.53
N GLY A 384 15.64 35.46 -34.73
CA GLY A 384 17.01 35.93 -34.91
C GLY A 384 17.43 35.97 -36.38
N LYS A 385 18.62 36.53 -36.63
CA LYS A 385 19.26 36.43 -37.95
C LYS A 385 19.92 35.07 -38.09
N ASN A 386 20.09 34.57 -39.31
CA ASN A 386 20.75 33.29 -39.60
C ASN A 386 22.27 33.35 -39.31
N LYS A 387 22.61 33.46 -38.03
CA LYS A 387 23.97 33.48 -37.49
C LYS A 387 24.06 32.41 -36.41
N SER A 388 25.25 31.88 -36.22
CA SER A 388 25.56 30.91 -35.18
C SER A 388 26.40 31.55 -34.08
N GLN A 389 26.37 30.95 -32.89
CA GLN A 389 27.25 31.27 -31.78
C GLN A 389 27.75 29.99 -31.13
N GLU A 390 28.99 30.00 -30.65
CA GLU A 390 29.51 28.90 -29.84
C GLU A 390 29.01 29.04 -28.40
N VAL A 391 28.46 27.95 -27.86
CA VAL A 391 27.90 27.91 -26.51
C VAL A 391 28.35 26.67 -25.77
N THR A 392 28.56 26.82 -24.46
CA THR A 392 28.75 25.70 -23.53
C THR A 392 27.46 25.46 -22.76
N ALA A 393 27.40 24.35 -22.01
CA ALA A 393 26.22 23.99 -21.23
C ALA A 393 26.37 24.43 -19.77
N SER A 394 25.24 24.72 -19.13
CA SER A 394 25.12 24.79 -17.67
C SER A 394 23.88 24.01 -17.27
N TYR A 395 24.01 23.08 -16.31
CA TYR A 395 22.88 22.31 -15.81
C TYR A 395 21.88 23.20 -15.04
N ASN A 396 20.58 22.97 -15.22
CA ASN A 396 19.54 23.63 -14.46
C ASN A 396 19.24 22.84 -13.17
N SER A 397 19.58 23.40 -12.00
CA SER A 397 19.29 22.77 -10.71
C SER A 397 17.80 22.62 -10.41
N ASP A 398 16.96 23.44 -11.04
CA ASP A 398 15.51 23.46 -10.81
C ASP A 398 14.76 22.46 -11.72
N PHE A 399 15.48 21.76 -12.59
CA PHE A 399 14.90 20.75 -13.48
C PHE A 399 14.35 19.55 -12.68
N SER A 400 13.09 19.19 -12.92
CA SER A 400 12.36 18.23 -12.08
C SER A 400 11.79 17.01 -12.80
N LYS A 401 11.78 16.98 -14.14
CA LYS A 401 11.11 15.90 -14.89
C LYS A 401 11.79 14.53 -14.77
N PHE A 402 13.10 14.49 -14.52
CA PHE A 402 13.82 13.26 -14.19
C PHE A 402 15.13 13.57 -13.47
N ASN A 403 15.63 12.60 -12.70
CA ASN A 403 16.89 12.73 -11.97
C ASN A 403 18.09 12.37 -12.85
N VAL A 404 19.16 13.15 -12.72
CA VAL A 404 20.49 12.91 -13.30
C VAL A 404 21.53 12.72 -12.21
N SER A 405 22.53 11.87 -12.45
CA SER A 405 23.62 11.60 -11.51
C SER A 405 24.46 12.85 -11.25
N THR A 406 25.08 12.92 -10.08
CA THR A 406 26.04 13.98 -9.73
C THR A 406 27.24 14.00 -10.68
N ASN A 407 27.65 12.83 -11.17
CA ASN A 407 28.71 12.70 -12.17
C ASN A 407 28.33 13.38 -13.49
N LEU A 408 27.09 13.16 -13.98
CA LEU A 408 26.58 13.84 -15.17
C LEU A 408 26.51 15.35 -14.96
N GLN A 409 26.04 15.83 -13.80
CA GLN A 409 26.00 17.27 -13.50
C GLN A 409 27.39 17.92 -13.56
N ASN A 410 28.41 17.25 -12.99
CA ASN A 410 29.79 17.73 -13.05
C ASN A 410 30.35 17.68 -14.48
N TYR A 411 30.10 16.58 -15.20
CA TYR A 411 30.51 16.41 -16.60
C TYR A 411 29.97 17.52 -17.51
N LEU A 412 28.73 17.98 -17.29
CA LEU A 412 28.10 19.06 -18.07
C LEU A 412 28.79 20.43 -17.93
N THR A 413 29.63 20.63 -16.91
CA THR A 413 30.31 21.91 -16.65
C THR A 413 31.59 22.12 -17.48
N ASP A 414 32.23 21.05 -17.95
CA ASP A 414 33.50 21.08 -18.69
C ASP A 414 33.38 20.36 -20.05
N LEU A 415 32.49 20.89 -20.89
CA LEU A 415 32.22 20.33 -22.21
C LEU A 415 32.71 21.23 -23.34
N PRO A 416 33.15 20.63 -24.47
CA PRO A 416 33.51 21.41 -25.64
C PRO A 416 32.28 22.18 -26.16
N PRO A 417 32.49 23.39 -26.71
CA PRO A 417 31.38 24.22 -27.17
C PRO A 417 30.64 23.59 -28.36
N LEU A 418 29.33 23.82 -28.36
CA LEU A 418 28.41 23.46 -29.43
C LEU A 418 28.05 24.68 -30.27
N LEU A 419 27.54 24.44 -31.48
CA LEU A 419 27.10 25.49 -32.38
C LEU A 419 25.59 25.71 -32.23
N ALA A 420 25.17 26.82 -31.63
CA ALA A 420 23.76 27.15 -31.43
C ALA A 420 23.31 28.32 -32.33
N PRO A 421 22.02 28.38 -32.72
CA PRO A 421 21.46 29.55 -33.41
C PRO A 421 21.56 30.84 -32.58
N PHE A 422 21.91 31.95 -33.21
CA PHE A 422 21.90 33.26 -32.56
C PHE A 422 20.50 33.89 -32.59
N GLY A 423 19.93 34.21 -31.44
CA GLY A 423 18.63 34.88 -31.36
C GLY A 423 18.04 34.94 -29.96
N THR A 424 16.75 35.29 -29.91
CA THR A 424 15.88 35.18 -28.75
C THR A 424 15.08 33.89 -28.83
N TYR A 425 14.95 33.20 -27.70
CA TYR A 425 14.32 31.89 -27.61
C TYR A 425 13.01 32.04 -26.86
N ASN A 426 11.91 31.63 -27.48
CA ASN A 426 10.63 31.54 -26.81
C ASN A 426 10.54 30.20 -26.06
N GLN A 427 9.74 30.17 -25.00
CA GLN A 427 9.50 28.97 -24.20
C GLN A 427 7.99 28.81 -23.98
N SER A 428 7.57 27.55 -23.93
CA SER A 428 6.22 27.16 -23.53
C SER A 428 6.08 27.25 -22.01
N LEU A 429 4.88 27.55 -21.52
CA LEU A 429 4.58 27.51 -20.07
C LEU A 429 4.76 26.11 -19.46
N THR A 430 4.63 25.07 -20.27
CA THR A 430 4.77 23.66 -19.86
C THR A 430 6.18 23.12 -20.05
N SER A 431 7.09 23.91 -20.65
CA SER A 431 8.46 23.48 -20.92
C SER A 431 9.38 23.67 -19.73
N GLU A 432 10.26 22.70 -19.49
CA GLU A 432 11.34 22.78 -18.52
C GLU A 432 12.69 22.68 -19.22
N ILE A 433 13.64 23.51 -18.79
CA ILE A 433 14.99 23.59 -19.34
C ILE A 433 15.86 22.59 -18.59
N ILE A 434 16.52 21.68 -19.33
CA ILE A 434 17.51 20.77 -18.77
C ILE A 434 18.87 21.48 -18.68
N LEU A 435 19.28 22.11 -19.79
CA LEU A 435 20.56 22.81 -19.91
C LEU A 435 20.34 24.23 -20.39
N TYR A 436 20.97 25.20 -19.72
CA TYR A 436 21.10 26.58 -20.17
C TYR A 436 22.30 26.75 -21.10
N GLN A 437 22.23 27.75 -21.99
CA GLN A 437 23.38 28.20 -22.77
C GLN A 437 24.30 29.07 -21.91
N LYS A 438 25.59 28.74 -21.89
CA LYS A 438 26.64 29.53 -21.25
C LYS A 438 27.59 30.09 -22.31
N ILE A 439 27.75 31.41 -22.34
CA ILE A 439 28.56 32.14 -23.32
C ILE A 439 29.77 32.73 -22.58
N GLY A 440 30.94 32.17 -22.83
CA GLY A 440 32.13 32.47 -22.03
C GLY A 440 31.90 32.09 -20.57
N LEU A 441 31.96 33.08 -19.67
CA LEU A 441 31.77 32.88 -18.23
C LEU A 441 30.32 33.08 -17.77
N TYR A 442 29.44 33.64 -18.62
CA TYR A 442 28.09 34.01 -18.23
C TYR A 442 27.06 32.94 -18.60
N THR A 443 26.36 32.40 -17.60
CA THR A 443 25.18 31.55 -17.81
C THR A 443 24.00 32.43 -18.18
N THR A 444 23.36 32.14 -19.31
CA THR A 444 22.20 32.89 -19.79
C THR A 444 20.91 32.15 -19.46
N GLU A 445 19.76 32.82 -19.53
CA GLU A 445 18.44 32.18 -19.44
C GLU A 445 18.03 31.45 -20.73
N LYS A 446 18.86 31.48 -21.78
CA LYS A 446 18.55 30.85 -23.06
C LYS A 446 18.65 29.32 -22.92
N PRO A 447 17.68 28.57 -23.44
CA PRO A 447 17.70 27.12 -23.36
C PRO A 447 18.69 26.51 -24.37
N LEU A 448 19.45 25.50 -23.94
CA LEU A 448 20.25 24.64 -24.82
C LEU A 448 19.54 23.31 -25.07
N ILE A 449 18.97 22.70 -24.02
CA ILE A 449 18.12 21.51 -24.11
C ILE A 449 16.88 21.72 -23.27
N ILE A 450 15.71 21.42 -23.84
CA ILE A 450 14.43 21.46 -23.14
C ILE A 450 13.66 20.15 -23.27
N VAL A 451 12.71 19.98 -22.38
CA VAL A 451 11.58 19.05 -22.54
C VAL A 451 10.28 19.83 -22.37
N ASP A 452 9.27 19.44 -23.12
CA ASP A 452 7.94 20.02 -23.05
C ASP A 452 6.89 18.92 -23.15
N ASN A 453 5.73 19.15 -22.53
CA ASN A 453 4.56 18.31 -22.62
C ASN A 453 3.37 19.19 -23.06
N ASN A 454 3.26 19.43 -24.36
CA ASN A 454 2.27 20.32 -24.95
C ASN A 454 1.18 19.53 -25.65
N SER A 455 -0.07 19.70 -25.20
CA SER A 455 -1.27 19.13 -25.84
C SER A 455 -1.11 17.64 -26.22
N GLU A 456 -0.73 16.82 -25.24
CA GLU A 456 -0.57 15.35 -25.35
C GLU A 456 0.67 14.84 -26.10
N LYS A 457 1.42 15.73 -26.77
CA LYS A 457 2.66 15.40 -27.45
C LYS A 457 3.86 15.87 -26.63
N LYS A 458 4.76 14.94 -26.30
CA LYS A 458 6.01 15.29 -25.65
C LYS A 458 7.02 15.77 -26.69
N TYR A 459 7.64 16.89 -26.41
CA TYR A 459 8.72 17.44 -27.20
C TYR A 459 10.00 17.46 -26.38
N SER A 460 11.12 17.25 -27.04
CA SER A 460 12.41 17.69 -26.55
C SER A 460 13.14 18.36 -27.69
N VAL A 461 13.82 19.45 -27.39
CA VAL A 461 14.57 20.22 -28.40
C VAL A 461 15.99 20.40 -27.92
N VAL A 462 16.95 20.02 -28.76
CA VAL A 462 18.36 20.36 -28.61
C VAL A 462 18.66 21.51 -29.57
N TYR A 463 18.90 22.69 -29.00
CA TYR A 463 19.14 23.94 -29.72
C TYR A 463 20.60 24.11 -30.16
N SER A 464 21.23 23.03 -30.63
CA SER A 464 22.62 23.08 -31.08
C SER A 464 23.02 21.88 -31.93
N GLU A 465 24.14 22.01 -32.63
CA GLU A 465 24.82 20.93 -33.36
C GLU A 465 26.19 20.64 -32.74
N GLY A 466 26.65 19.39 -32.89
CA GLY A 466 27.99 18.97 -32.48
C GLY A 466 28.02 18.13 -31.20
N LEU A 467 26.90 17.53 -30.80
CA LEU A 467 26.81 16.63 -29.64
C LEU A 467 27.81 15.46 -29.68
N TRP A 468 28.22 15.03 -30.87
CA TRP A 468 29.27 14.04 -31.05
C TRP A 468 30.59 14.44 -30.36
N LYS A 469 30.87 15.75 -30.25
CA LYS A 469 32.04 16.27 -29.51
C LYS A 469 31.92 15.99 -28.02
N TRP A 470 30.72 16.19 -27.45
CA TRP A 470 30.45 15.82 -26.05
C TRP A 470 30.70 14.34 -25.84
N LYS A 471 30.11 13.48 -26.67
CA LYS A 471 30.34 12.03 -26.56
C LYS A 471 31.83 11.67 -26.61
N ILE A 472 32.59 12.26 -27.55
CA ILE A 472 34.04 12.00 -27.66
C ILE A 472 34.80 12.45 -26.42
N ASN A 473 34.40 13.56 -25.78
CA ASN A 473 35.00 14.10 -24.58
C ASN A 473 34.74 13.24 -23.33
N ASP A 474 33.63 12.49 -23.31
CA ASP A 474 33.25 11.61 -22.21
C ASP A 474 34.08 10.31 -22.17
N ARG A 475 35.35 10.44 -21.76
CA ARG A 475 36.31 9.34 -21.61
C ARG A 475 36.89 9.36 -20.20
N ASN A 476 36.37 8.50 -19.33
CA ASN A 476 36.99 8.20 -18.04
C ASN A 476 37.64 6.80 -18.09
N ASP A 477 38.73 6.63 -17.35
CA ASP A 477 39.65 5.47 -17.41
C ASP A 477 38.99 4.08 -17.30
N ASN A 478 37.77 3.99 -16.75
CA ASN A 478 37.04 2.73 -16.58
C ASN A 478 35.64 2.70 -17.23
N ASN A 479 35.06 3.82 -17.67
CA ASN A 479 33.71 3.90 -18.22
C ASN A 479 33.64 4.90 -19.38
N LEU A 480 33.57 4.40 -20.61
CA LEU A 480 33.45 5.23 -21.80
C LEU A 480 32.00 5.69 -22.00
N HIS A 481 31.80 7.00 -22.20
CA HIS A 481 30.53 7.61 -22.61
C HIS A 481 29.36 7.53 -21.63
N GLN A 482 29.62 7.17 -20.36
CA GLN A 482 28.57 6.91 -19.38
C GLN A 482 27.65 8.12 -19.15
N ASN A 483 28.20 9.33 -19.07
CA ASN A 483 27.43 10.54 -18.80
C ASN A 483 26.59 10.94 -20.02
N PHE A 484 27.20 10.87 -21.22
CA PHE A 484 26.49 11.11 -22.47
C PHE A 484 25.34 10.10 -22.67
N ASP A 485 25.59 8.82 -22.41
CA ASP A 485 24.56 7.78 -22.49
C ASP A 485 23.43 8.03 -21.48
N GLU A 486 23.77 8.39 -20.24
CA GLU A 486 22.79 8.68 -19.19
C GLU A 486 21.84 9.80 -19.63
N LEU A 487 22.36 10.94 -20.08
CA LEU A 487 21.55 12.09 -20.49
C LEU A 487 20.55 11.72 -21.60
N PHE A 488 21.05 11.17 -22.72
CA PHE A 488 20.19 10.90 -23.88
C PHE A 488 19.28 9.69 -23.67
N SER A 489 19.68 8.71 -22.84
CA SER A 489 18.78 7.62 -22.46
C SER A 489 17.64 8.10 -21.56
N LYS A 490 17.88 9.01 -20.62
CA LYS A 490 16.85 9.64 -19.79
C LYS A 490 15.90 10.49 -20.60
N MET A 491 16.41 11.29 -21.55
CA MET A 491 15.59 12.04 -22.49
C MET A 491 14.70 11.12 -23.33
N ALA A 492 15.26 10.05 -23.90
CA ALA A 492 14.49 9.08 -24.67
C ALA A 492 13.41 8.39 -23.82
N GLN A 493 13.73 7.99 -22.59
CA GLN A 493 12.76 7.40 -21.65
C GLN A 493 11.61 8.36 -21.34
N PHE A 494 11.92 9.63 -21.05
CA PHE A 494 10.90 10.65 -20.79
C PHE A 494 9.91 10.79 -21.96
N LEU A 495 10.42 10.76 -23.19
CA LEU A 495 9.60 10.88 -24.41
C LEU A 495 8.80 9.61 -24.73
N LEU A 496 9.31 8.42 -24.36
CA LEU A 496 8.66 7.13 -24.66
C LEU A 496 7.54 6.77 -23.68
N ILE A 497 7.63 7.22 -22.44
CA ILE A 497 6.59 6.98 -21.44
C ILE A 497 5.37 7.81 -21.82
N LYS A 498 4.31 7.15 -22.29
CA LYS A 498 2.98 7.75 -22.39
C LYS A 498 2.26 7.54 -21.07
N GLU A 499 1.60 8.57 -20.55
CA GLU A 499 0.68 8.39 -19.41
C GLU A 499 -0.50 7.54 -19.88
N ASP A 500 -0.86 6.51 -19.11
CA ASP A 500 -2.02 5.68 -19.40
C ASP A 500 -3.30 6.50 -19.16
N LYS A 501 -3.87 6.98 -20.26
CA LYS A 501 -5.08 7.78 -20.33
C LYS A 501 -6.35 6.95 -20.49
N SER A 502 -6.29 5.64 -20.24
CA SER A 502 -7.49 4.81 -20.21
C SER A 502 -8.53 5.43 -19.27
N ARG A 503 -9.62 5.92 -19.87
CA ARG A 503 -10.75 6.51 -19.14
C ARG A 503 -11.47 5.47 -18.31
N PHE A 504 -11.34 4.20 -18.65
CA PHE A 504 -11.93 3.10 -17.92
C PHE A 504 -10.82 2.24 -17.30
N ARG A 505 -10.75 2.25 -15.97
CA ARG A 505 -9.75 1.50 -15.22
C ARG A 505 -10.45 0.50 -14.32
N ILE A 506 -10.01 -0.75 -14.34
CA ILE A 506 -10.50 -1.78 -13.42
C ILE A 506 -9.32 -2.23 -12.56
N ASN A 507 -9.47 -2.12 -11.24
CA ASN A 507 -8.54 -2.63 -10.26
C ASN A 507 -9.22 -3.77 -9.45
N TYR A 508 -8.54 -4.91 -9.33
CA TYR A 508 -9.03 -6.07 -8.59
C TYR A 508 -7.87 -6.92 -8.07
N ASP A 509 -8.10 -7.62 -6.96
CA ASP A 509 -7.15 -8.58 -6.40
C ASP A 509 -6.92 -9.73 -7.40
N LYS A 510 -5.72 -9.81 -8.00
CA LYS A 510 -5.35 -10.91 -8.93
C LYS A 510 -5.27 -12.29 -8.24
N LYS A 511 -5.29 -12.31 -6.90
CA LYS A 511 -5.23 -13.52 -6.06
C LYS A 511 -6.47 -13.60 -5.18
N ILE A 512 -7.34 -14.55 -5.48
CA ILE A 512 -8.63 -14.74 -4.79
C ILE A 512 -8.43 -15.73 -3.65
N ILE A 513 -8.91 -15.37 -2.46
CA ILE A 513 -9.00 -16.26 -1.29
C ILE A 513 -10.45 -16.71 -1.19
N GLN A 514 -10.66 -18.02 -1.05
CA GLN A 514 -12.00 -18.60 -0.91
C GLN A 514 -12.70 -18.01 0.33
N GLY A 515 -13.94 -17.55 0.17
CA GLY A 515 -14.73 -16.93 1.25
C GLY A 515 -14.52 -15.42 1.43
N LYS A 516 -13.59 -14.78 0.71
CA LYS A 516 -13.46 -13.31 0.68
C LYS A 516 -14.29 -12.75 -0.48
N GLU A 517 -15.04 -11.68 -0.22
CA GLU A 517 -15.74 -10.93 -1.28
C GLU A 517 -14.75 -10.40 -2.32
N MET A 518 -15.09 -10.54 -3.60
CA MET A 518 -14.29 -10.04 -4.71
C MET A 518 -14.73 -8.63 -5.05
N ASN A 519 -13.89 -7.66 -4.71
CA ASN A 519 -14.16 -6.26 -5.00
C ASN A 519 -13.50 -5.86 -6.31
N PHE A 520 -14.32 -5.42 -7.26
CA PHE A 520 -13.87 -4.78 -8.48
C PHE A 520 -14.05 -3.28 -8.31
N PHE A 521 -12.96 -2.53 -8.40
CA PHE A 521 -12.99 -1.07 -8.43
C PHE A 521 -12.90 -0.66 -9.89
N ALA A 522 -13.99 -0.12 -10.43
CA ALA A 522 -14.02 0.45 -11.76
C ALA A 522 -14.10 1.97 -11.65
N GLU A 523 -13.16 2.66 -12.28
CA GLU A 523 -13.15 4.12 -12.39
C GLU A 523 -13.42 4.47 -13.86
N TYR A 524 -14.41 5.32 -14.11
CA TYR A 524 -14.72 5.83 -15.44
C TYR A 524 -14.61 7.35 -15.46
N TYR A 525 -13.52 7.84 -16.05
CA TYR A 525 -13.25 9.26 -16.15
C TYR A 525 -13.98 9.88 -17.33
N ASN A 526 -14.63 11.03 -17.10
CA ASN A 526 -15.25 11.83 -18.16
C ASN A 526 -14.18 12.46 -19.08
N GLU A 527 -14.61 13.21 -20.11
CA GLU A 527 -13.68 13.87 -21.05
C GLU A 527 -12.74 14.89 -20.40
N ASN A 528 -13.04 15.34 -19.19
CA ASN A 528 -12.22 16.24 -18.37
C ASN A 528 -11.32 15.49 -17.36
N TYR A 529 -11.28 14.16 -17.41
CA TYR A 529 -10.59 13.31 -16.42
C TYR A 529 -11.09 13.49 -14.98
N GLU A 530 -12.36 13.82 -14.81
CA GLU A 530 -13.07 13.78 -13.52
C GLU A 530 -13.74 12.42 -13.38
N LEU A 531 -13.70 11.87 -12.16
CA LEU A 531 -14.07 10.49 -11.82
C LEU A 531 -15.59 10.26 -11.82
#